data_AF-X1U7Y7-F1
#
_entry.id   AF-X1U7Y7-F1
#
_cell.length_a   1.000
_cell.length_b   1.000
_cell.length_c   1.000
_cell.angle_alpha   90.00
_cell.angle_beta   90.00
_cell.angle_gamma   90.00
#
_symmetry.space_group_name_H-M   'P 1'
#
loop_
_entity.id
_entity.type
_entity.pdbx_description
1 polymer ?
#
loop_
_entity_poly.entity_id
_entity_poly.type
_entity_poly.pdbx_seq_one_letter_code
_entity_poly.pdbx_strand_id
1 'polypeptide(L)'
;WYSAPTAIRSLMKAGDELVKSFDLSSLRHLASVGEPLNAEAVVWSERMFGKPFLDTYWQTETGSIMISNYPGMKVKPGSMGKAFTGIESAILDAKTYEPFTESGKIGLIAFKPGWPAMMRTYWNNEKIFQQKFRYLKLGFCKLGFD
;
A
#
# COMPACT_ATOMS: atom_id res chain seq x y z
N TRP A 1 2.96 14.25 -7.05
CA TRP A 1 1.65 13.81 -7.57
C TRP A 1 1.23 12.54 -6.86
N TYR A 2 0.01 12.48 -6.33
CA TYR A 2 -0.54 11.32 -5.63
C TYR A 2 -1.91 10.97 -6.23
N SER A 3 -2.10 9.74 -6.72
CA SER A 3 -3.30 9.37 -7.48
C SER A 3 -3.63 7.88 -7.39
N ALA A 4 -4.82 7.50 -7.82
CA ALA A 4 -5.21 6.08 -7.91
C ALA A 4 -4.69 5.42 -9.20
N PRO A 5 -4.37 4.11 -9.18
CA PRO A 5 -4.01 3.34 -10.37
C PRO A 5 -5.00 3.49 -11.52
N THR A 6 -6.30 3.62 -11.24
CA THR A 6 -7.32 3.86 -12.26
C THR A 6 -7.04 5.13 -13.07
N ALA A 7 -6.70 6.24 -12.43
CA ALA A 7 -6.36 7.48 -13.12
C ALA A 7 -5.03 7.37 -13.87
N ILE A 8 -4.04 6.67 -13.31
CA ILE A 8 -2.76 6.40 -13.96
C ILE A 8 -2.97 5.60 -15.25
N ARG A 9 -3.75 4.53 -15.20
CA ARG A 9 -4.11 3.70 -16.37
C ARG A 9 -4.86 4.51 -17.42
N SER A 10 -5.77 5.39 -17.03
CA SER A 10 -6.47 6.27 -17.97
C SER A 10 -5.50 7.23 -18.67
N LEU A 11 -4.52 7.79 -17.94
CA LEU A 11 -3.50 8.64 -18.54
C LEU A 11 -2.59 7.86 -19.51
N MET A 12 -2.17 6.65 -19.13
CA MET A 12 -1.42 5.75 -20.02
C MET A 12 -2.17 5.49 -21.33
N LYS A 13 -3.49 5.23 -21.25
CA LYS A 13 -4.36 5.00 -22.42
C LYS A 13 -4.53 6.22 -23.31
N ALA A 14 -4.47 7.43 -22.74
CA ALA A 14 -4.57 8.68 -23.49
C ALA A 14 -3.33 8.94 -24.36
N GLY A 15 -2.23 8.21 -24.14
CA GLY A 15 -1.04 8.22 -24.97
C GLY A 15 0.09 9.09 -24.41
N ASP A 16 1.32 8.68 -24.73
CA ASP A 16 2.54 9.29 -24.19
C ASP A 16 2.71 10.76 -24.63
N GLU A 17 2.21 11.15 -25.80
CA GLU A 17 2.31 12.51 -26.33
C GLU A 17 1.57 13.54 -25.46
N LEU A 18 0.47 13.14 -24.81
CA LEU A 18 -0.24 14.02 -23.88
C LEU A 18 0.62 14.35 -22.67
N VAL A 19 1.44 13.43 -22.17
CA VAL A 19 2.33 13.70 -21.04
C VAL A 19 3.50 14.58 -21.49
N LYS A 20 4.04 14.33 -22.69
CA LYS A 20 5.16 15.10 -23.25
C LYS A 20 4.82 16.56 -23.59
N SER A 21 3.53 16.90 -23.74
CA SER A 21 3.12 18.26 -24.07
C SER A 21 3.14 19.22 -22.88
N PHE A 22 3.42 18.74 -21.66
CA PHE A 22 3.49 19.56 -20.46
C PHE A 22 4.90 19.59 -19.86
N ASP A 23 5.30 20.74 -19.31
CA ASP A 23 6.48 20.83 -18.44
C ASP A 23 6.13 20.29 -17.04
N LEU A 24 6.73 19.15 -16.72
CA LEU A 24 6.54 18.44 -15.45
C LEU A 24 7.81 18.43 -14.59
N SER A 25 8.77 19.31 -14.88
CA SER A 25 10.06 19.41 -14.18
C SER A 25 9.93 19.67 -12.67
N SER A 26 8.82 20.27 -12.23
CA SER A 26 8.52 20.51 -10.81
C SER A 26 8.12 19.25 -10.03
N LEU A 27 7.77 18.15 -10.72
CA LEU A 27 7.41 16.88 -10.07
C LEU A 27 8.63 16.16 -9.50
N ARG A 28 8.71 16.13 -8.16
CA ARG A 28 9.74 15.38 -7.42
C ARG A 28 9.36 13.94 -7.10
N HIS A 29 8.08 13.68 -6.80
CA HIS A 29 7.60 12.35 -6.39
C HIS A 29 6.27 12.01 -7.05
N LEU A 30 6.13 10.75 -7.42
CA LEU A 30 4.92 10.14 -7.94
C LEU A 30 4.50 9.04 -6.97
N ALA A 31 3.26 9.05 -6.51
CA ALA A 31 2.76 8.03 -5.59
C ALA A 31 1.39 7.52 -6.03
N SER A 32 1.12 6.25 -5.72
CA SER A 32 -0.10 5.54 -6.07
C SER A 32 -0.80 5.01 -4.82
N VAL A 33 -2.13 4.97 -4.82
CA VAL A 33 -2.94 4.51 -3.67
C VAL A 33 -4.27 3.88 -4.07
N GLY A 34 -4.77 3.00 -3.20
CA GLY A 34 -6.16 2.55 -3.18
C GLY A 34 -6.41 1.23 -3.90
N GLU A 35 -5.68 0.96 -4.97
CA GLU A 35 -5.73 -0.31 -5.72
C GLU A 35 -4.31 -0.83 -5.95
N PRO A 36 -4.14 -2.13 -6.28
CA PRO A 36 -2.84 -2.65 -6.71
C PRO A 36 -2.29 -1.89 -7.93
N LEU A 37 -1.04 -1.44 -7.84
CA LEU A 37 -0.35 -0.80 -8.95
C LEU A 37 0.27 -1.86 -9.88
N ASN A 38 -0.15 -1.88 -11.14
CA ASN A 38 0.42 -2.77 -12.15
C ASN A 38 1.90 -2.47 -12.39
N ALA A 39 2.72 -3.52 -12.57
CA ALA A 39 4.15 -3.38 -12.87
C ALA A 39 4.43 -2.49 -14.10
N GLU A 40 3.55 -2.54 -15.12
CA GLU A 40 3.63 -1.70 -16.32
C GLU A 40 3.58 -0.20 -15.99
N ALA A 41 2.76 0.22 -15.02
CA ALA A 41 2.64 1.62 -14.64
C ALA A 41 3.94 2.15 -14.01
N VAL A 42 4.67 1.31 -13.27
CA VAL A 42 6.00 1.64 -12.72
C VAL A 42 6.97 1.89 -13.87
N VAL A 43 7.11 0.93 -14.79
CA VAL A 43 8.01 1.03 -15.95
C VAL A 43 7.65 2.22 -16.85
N TRP A 44 6.36 2.43 -17.10
CA TRP A 44 5.86 3.56 -17.88
C TRP A 44 6.21 4.89 -17.23
N SER A 45 6.03 5.01 -15.91
CA SER A 45 6.34 6.27 -15.20
C SER A 45 7.84 6.58 -15.18
N GLU A 46 8.70 5.57 -15.08
CA GLU A 46 10.14 5.75 -15.24
C GLU A 46 10.48 6.29 -16.62
N ARG A 47 9.88 5.75 -17.69
CA ARG A 47 10.08 6.23 -19.06
C ARG A 47 9.55 7.67 -19.26
N MET A 48 8.37 7.97 -18.74
CA MET A 48 7.67 9.22 -19.05
C MET A 48 8.02 10.40 -18.14
N PHE A 49 8.33 10.15 -16.87
CA PHE A 49 8.61 11.19 -15.88
C PHE A 49 10.04 11.14 -15.33
N GLY A 50 10.82 10.12 -15.72
CA GLY A 50 12.15 9.85 -15.19
C GLY A 50 12.16 9.35 -13.74
N LYS A 51 11.01 8.91 -13.22
CA LYS A 51 10.84 8.48 -11.83
C LYS A 51 9.66 7.51 -11.68
N PRO A 52 9.76 6.47 -10.84
CA PRO A 52 8.70 5.49 -10.68
C PRO A 52 7.57 6.02 -9.80
N PHE A 53 6.35 5.54 -10.04
CA PHE A 53 5.29 5.59 -9.04
C PHE A 53 5.65 4.75 -7.81
N LEU A 54 5.55 5.38 -6.64
CA LEU A 54 5.68 4.76 -5.34
C LEU A 54 4.33 4.21 -4.91
N ASP A 55 4.19 2.89 -4.87
CA ASP A 55 2.96 2.26 -4.38
C ASP A 55 2.83 2.46 -2.86
N THR A 56 1.66 2.91 -2.39
CA THR A 56 1.39 3.21 -0.97
C THR A 56 0.15 2.42 -0.53
N TYR A 57 0.38 1.41 0.31
CA TYR A 57 -0.69 0.57 0.84
C TYR A 57 -1.09 1.04 2.24
N TRP A 58 -2.39 1.31 2.40
CA TRP A 58 -3.06 1.60 3.65
C TRP A 58 -4.57 1.50 3.49
N GLN A 59 -5.29 1.62 4.61
CA GLN A 59 -6.75 1.61 4.65
C GLN A 59 -7.25 2.73 5.56
N THR A 60 -8.54 3.06 5.48
CA THR A 60 -9.17 4.05 6.36
C THR A 60 -8.86 3.75 7.83
N GLU A 61 -8.92 2.48 8.23
CA GLU A 61 -8.72 2.04 9.60
C GLU A 61 -7.27 2.12 10.09
N THR A 62 -6.31 2.20 9.18
CA THR A 62 -4.90 2.37 9.53
C THR A 62 -4.51 3.82 9.77
N GLY A 63 -5.25 4.76 9.18
CA GLY A 63 -5.04 6.21 9.34
C GLY A 63 -3.77 6.77 8.68
N SER A 64 -2.83 5.93 8.26
CA SER A 64 -1.59 6.31 7.57
C SER A 64 -1.09 5.22 6.63
N ILE A 65 -0.16 5.58 5.74
CA ILE A 65 0.60 4.65 4.89
C ILE A 65 1.28 3.58 5.76
N MET A 66 1.03 2.30 5.45
CA MET A 66 1.54 1.16 6.23
C MET A 66 2.72 0.47 5.55
N ILE A 67 2.63 0.28 4.22
CA ILE A 67 3.66 -0.33 3.39
C ILE A 67 3.85 0.57 2.18
N SER A 68 5.10 0.90 1.85
CA SER A 68 5.40 1.67 0.65
C SER A 68 6.84 1.47 0.15
N ASN A 69 7.05 1.87 -1.10
CA ASN A 69 8.37 2.21 -1.61
C ASN A 69 8.69 3.66 -1.23
N TYR A 70 9.82 3.91 -0.56
CA TYR A 70 10.22 5.28 -0.18
C TYR A 70 11.16 5.89 -1.22
N PRO A 71 11.21 7.23 -1.33
CA PRO A 71 12.22 7.91 -2.14
C PRO A 71 13.62 7.39 -1.82
N GLY A 72 14.38 7.01 -2.86
CA GLY A 72 15.73 6.43 -2.72
C GLY A 72 15.77 4.89 -2.65
N MET A 73 14.63 4.21 -2.49
CA MET A 73 14.58 2.75 -2.63
C MET A 73 14.57 2.34 -4.10
N LYS A 74 15.22 1.22 -4.42
CA LYS A 74 15.03 0.54 -5.69
C LYS A 74 13.61 -0.04 -5.74
N VAL A 75 12.76 0.54 -6.58
CA VAL A 75 11.39 0.06 -6.79
C VAL A 75 11.42 -1.22 -7.61
N LYS A 76 10.83 -2.30 -7.08
CA LYS A 76 10.58 -3.53 -7.85
C LYS A 76 9.18 -3.42 -8.47
N PRO A 77 9.03 -3.40 -9.80
CA PRO A 77 7.72 -3.33 -10.44
C PRO A 77 6.77 -4.44 -9.92
N GLY A 78 5.56 -4.04 -9.53
CA GLY A 78 4.56 -4.92 -8.93
C GLY A 78 4.73 -5.20 -7.43
N SER A 79 5.68 -4.53 -6.75
CA SER A 79 5.84 -4.61 -5.28
C SER A 79 5.38 -3.32 -4.59
N MET A 80 4.62 -3.48 -3.50
CA MET A 80 4.24 -2.38 -2.61
C MET A 80 5.41 -1.82 -1.78
N GLY A 81 6.58 -2.47 -1.79
CA GLY A 81 7.75 -2.04 -1.02
C GLY A 81 7.84 -2.69 0.37
N LYS A 82 8.12 -1.90 1.40
CA LYS A 82 8.39 -2.37 2.77
C LYS A 82 7.49 -1.66 3.79
N ALA A 83 7.26 -2.29 4.93
CA ALA A 83 6.58 -1.65 6.05
C ALA A 83 7.24 -0.32 6.43
N PHE A 84 6.43 0.67 6.82
CA PHE A 84 6.89 1.97 7.29
C PHE A 84 7.62 1.83 8.63
N THR A 85 8.51 2.78 8.94
CA THR A 85 9.21 2.78 10.23
C THR A 85 8.21 2.79 11.38
N GLY A 86 8.39 1.87 12.34
CA GLY A 86 7.48 1.69 13.47
C GLY A 86 6.25 0.82 13.18
N ILE A 87 6.08 0.34 11.94
CA ILE A 87 5.04 -0.61 11.56
C ILE A 87 5.62 -2.03 11.52
N GLU A 88 5.13 -2.90 12.40
CA GLU A 88 5.43 -4.33 12.36
C GLU A 88 4.37 -5.06 11.51
N SER A 89 4.78 -5.59 10.34
CA SER A 89 3.90 -6.32 9.42
C SER A 89 4.30 -7.79 9.29
N ALA A 90 3.33 -8.67 9.05
CA ALA A 90 3.54 -10.07 8.76
C ALA A 90 2.61 -10.56 7.63
N ILE A 91 2.99 -11.67 7.00
CA ILE A 91 2.08 -12.47 6.16
C ILE A 91 1.66 -13.68 6.98
N LEU A 92 0.36 -13.83 7.21
CA LEU A 92 -0.22 -14.94 7.96
C LEU A 92 -0.74 -16.02 7.02
N ASP A 93 -0.59 -17.28 7.40
CA ASP A 93 -1.30 -18.37 6.77
C ASP A 93 -2.82 -18.16 6.91
N ALA A 94 -3.56 -18.23 5.81
CA ALA A 94 -4.99 -17.93 5.79
C ALA A 94 -5.86 -18.93 6.56
N LYS A 95 -5.35 -20.14 6.84
CA LYS A 95 -6.06 -21.19 7.59
C LYS A 95 -5.72 -21.15 9.07
N THR A 96 -4.43 -21.03 9.40
CA THR A 96 -3.96 -21.14 10.80
C THR A 96 -3.80 -19.78 11.49
N TYR A 97 -3.74 -18.69 10.72
CA TYR A 97 -3.39 -17.34 11.18
C TYR A 97 -2.02 -17.23 11.84
N GLU A 98 -1.14 -18.22 11.63
CA GLU A 98 0.25 -18.16 12.06
C GLU A 98 1.10 -17.37 11.05
N PRO A 99 2.06 -16.54 11.48
CA PRO A 99 2.94 -15.84 10.58
C PRO A 99 3.89 -16.80 9.87
N PHE A 100 4.07 -16.60 8.57
CA PHE A 100 5.14 -17.28 7.85
C PHE A 100 6.50 -16.75 8.28
N THR A 101 7.45 -17.67 8.51
CA THR A 101 8.84 -17.35 8.84
C THR A 101 9.74 -17.25 7.60
N GLU A 102 9.26 -17.76 6.45
CA GLU A 102 9.99 -17.80 5.18
C GLU A 102 9.41 -16.82 4.16
N SER A 103 10.26 -16.33 3.26
CA SER A 103 9.83 -15.50 2.12
C SER A 103 9.11 -16.34 1.04
N GLY A 104 8.32 -15.68 0.18
CA GLY A 104 7.68 -16.30 -0.98
C GLY A 104 6.37 -17.04 -0.70
N LYS A 105 5.85 -16.95 0.53
CA LYS A 105 4.55 -17.51 0.90
C LYS A 105 3.43 -16.52 0.56
N ILE A 106 2.26 -17.07 0.22
CA ILE A 106 1.05 -16.31 -0.06
C ILE A 106 0.14 -16.42 1.17
N GLY A 107 -0.40 -15.30 1.64
CA GLY A 107 -1.23 -15.27 2.82
C GLY A 107 -1.89 -13.92 3.06
N LEU A 108 -2.41 -13.74 4.26
CA LEU A 108 -3.09 -12.53 4.70
C LEU A 108 -2.08 -11.51 5.19
N ILE A 109 -2.21 -10.26 4.78
CA ILE A 109 -1.44 -9.16 5.35
C ILE A 109 -1.96 -8.82 6.74
N ALA A 110 -1.06 -8.70 7.71
CA ALA A 110 -1.40 -8.37 9.08
C ALA A 110 -0.38 -7.40 9.69
N PHE A 111 -0.84 -6.64 10.67
CA PHE A 111 -0.03 -5.65 11.38
C PHE A 111 -0.21 -5.81 12.88
N LYS A 112 0.87 -5.62 13.64
CA LYS A 112 0.79 -5.61 15.09
C LYS A 112 0.19 -4.28 15.55
N PRO A 113 -0.93 -4.28 16.30
CA PRO A 113 -1.57 -3.05 16.77
C PRO A 113 -0.66 -2.20 17.67
N GLY A 114 -0.96 -0.91 17.72
CA GLY A 114 -0.24 0.05 18.57
C GLY A 114 0.41 1.21 17.82
N TRP A 115 0.25 1.29 16.49
CA TRP A 115 0.74 2.46 15.75
C TRP A 115 -0.13 3.71 16.06
N PRO A 116 0.44 4.93 16.01
CA PRO A 116 -0.24 6.13 16.50
C PRO A 116 -1.55 6.48 15.76
N ALA A 117 -1.59 6.25 14.45
CA ALA A 117 -2.70 6.62 13.57
C ALA A 117 -3.84 5.58 13.51
N MET A 118 -3.71 4.45 14.23
CA MET A 118 -4.72 3.39 14.23
C MET A 118 -6.08 3.93 14.66
N MET A 119 -7.14 3.55 13.94
CA MET A 119 -8.50 3.91 14.34
C MET A 119 -8.78 3.45 15.79
N ARG A 120 -9.64 4.19 16.49
CA ARG A 120 -9.97 3.88 17.89
C ARG A 120 -11.19 2.99 18.05
N THR A 121 -12.22 3.23 17.25
CA THR A 121 -13.48 2.47 17.29
C THR A 121 -14.38 2.89 16.11
N TYR A 122 -15.45 2.14 15.85
CA TYR A 122 -16.55 2.60 15.01
C TYR A 122 -17.51 3.44 15.85
N TRP A 123 -18.01 4.54 15.28
CA TRP A 123 -18.98 5.41 15.96
C TRP A 123 -20.22 4.61 16.41
N ASN A 124 -20.56 4.74 17.70
CA ASN A 124 -21.65 3.99 18.37
C ASN A 124 -21.59 2.46 18.19
N ASN A 125 -20.41 1.89 17.86
CA ASN A 125 -20.30 0.46 17.58
C ASN A 125 -18.93 -0.14 17.95
N GLU A 126 -18.57 -0.03 19.23
CA GLU A 126 -17.33 -0.59 19.76
C GLU A 126 -17.27 -2.12 19.64
N LYS A 127 -18.41 -2.80 19.77
CA LYS A 127 -18.47 -4.27 19.66
C LYS A 127 -17.97 -4.77 18.30
N ILE A 128 -18.34 -4.11 17.20
CA ILE A 128 -17.84 -4.47 15.87
C ILE A 128 -16.35 -4.18 15.73
N PHE A 129 -15.86 -3.08 16.33
CA PHE A 129 -14.43 -2.78 16.35
C PHE A 129 -13.65 -3.92 17.03
N GLN A 130 -14.06 -4.34 18.22
CA GLN A 130 -13.41 -5.44 18.95
C GLN A 130 -13.51 -6.79 18.23
N GLN A 131 -14.55 -7.00 17.42
CA GLN A 131 -14.67 -8.20 16.60
C GLN A 131 -13.69 -8.19 15.41
N LYS A 132 -13.63 -7.06 14.68
CA LYS A 132 -12.78 -6.92 13.48
C LYS A 132 -11.30 -6.75 13.81
N PHE A 133 -10.99 -6.04 14.90
CA PHE A 133 -9.63 -5.74 15.35
C PHE A 133 -9.15 -6.65 16.48
N ARG A 134 -9.77 -7.82 16.63
CA ARG A 134 -9.36 -8.81 17.62
C ARG A 134 -7.91 -9.21 17.37
N TYR A 135 -7.11 -9.20 18.43
CA TYR A 135 -5.78 -9.78 18.40
C TYR A 135 -5.87 -11.25 17.95
N LEU A 136 -5.21 -11.54 16.83
CA LEU A 136 -4.88 -12.89 16.42
C LEU A 136 -3.69 -13.38 17.25
N LYS A 137 -3.30 -14.65 17.03
CA LYS A 137 -2.11 -15.20 17.66
C LYS A 137 -0.90 -14.30 17.43
N LEU A 138 -0.02 -14.26 18.44
CA LEU A 138 1.18 -13.41 18.47
C LEU A 138 0.91 -11.89 18.42
N GLY A 139 -0.34 -11.47 18.63
CA GLY A 139 -0.71 -10.06 18.77
C GLY A 139 -0.86 -9.31 17.44
N PHE A 140 -0.94 -10.00 16.30
CA PHE A 140 -1.24 -9.37 15.01
C PHE A 140 -2.74 -9.14 14.84
N CYS A 141 -3.11 -8.13 14.05
CA CYS A 141 -4.46 -7.88 13.60
C CYS A 141 -4.52 -7.99 12.07
N LYS A 142 -5.54 -8.71 11.57
CA LYS A 142 -5.85 -8.72 10.14
C LYS A 142 -6.41 -7.36 9.75
N LEU A 143 -5.98 -6.86 8.60
CA LEU A 143 -6.59 -5.71 7.93
C LEU A 143 -7.35 -6.24 6.72
N GLY A 144 -8.68 -6.09 6.74
CA GLY A 144 -9.51 -6.55 5.64
C GLY A 144 -10.98 -6.66 5.99
N PHE A 145 -11.82 -6.24 5.04
CA PHE A 145 -13.25 -6.49 5.04
C PHE A 145 -13.46 -7.99 4.77
N ASP A 146 -13.62 -8.76 5.83
CA ASP A 146 -14.56 -9.88 5.81
C ASP A 146 -15.97 -9.35 6.13
#